data_AF-A0A0A1MYX8-F1
#
_entry.id   AF-A0A0A1MYX8-F1
#
_cell.length_a   1.000
_cell.length_b   1.000
_cell.length_c   1.000
_cell.angle_alpha   90.00
_cell.angle_beta   90.00
_cell.angle_gamma   90.00
#
_symmetry.space_group_name_H-M   'P 1'
#
loop_
_entity.id
_entity.type
_entity.pdbx_description
1 polymer ?
#
loop_
_entity_poly.entity_id
_entity_poly.type
_entity_poly.pdbx_seq_one_letter_code
_entity_poly.pdbx_strand_id
1 'polypeptide(L)'
;MFMSIGYKMKRFFSNHAETSDHHIDASLKTRYYKASKNTVIQELETYFNGSSDFSIHASSEQHGEISAVSKRGKKVFIIATVIMVRPYYTALDFSVTTETPLQIDFGYSNKIIKRMYQHVNEQLPLIEG
;
A
#
# COMPACT_ATOMS: atom_id res chain seq x y z
N MET A 1 17.54 -22.98 4.87
CA MET A 1 17.54 -21.96 5.95
C MET A 1 16.15 -21.92 6.55
N PHE A 2 15.92 -22.59 7.69
CA PHE A 2 14.62 -22.54 8.38
C PHE A 2 14.48 -21.15 9.02
N MET A 3 13.76 -20.23 8.36
CA MET A 3 13.33 -19.00 9.02
C MET A 3 12.33 -19.37 10.13
N SER A 4 12.69 -19.00 11.36
CA SER A 4 11.96 -19.29 12.59
C SER A 4 10.49 -18.89 12.49
N ILE A 5 9.60 -19.81 12.87
CA ILE A 5 8.15 -19.64 13.00
C ILE A 5 7.78 -18.36 13.80
N GLY A 6 8.66 -17.91 14.72
CA GLY A 6 8.48 -16.68 15.48
C GLY A 6 8.45 -15.39 14.65
N TYR A 7 9.14 -15.33 13.50
CA TYR A 7 9.13 -14.14 12.64
C TYR A 7 7.81 -13.98 11.88
N LYS A 8 7.16 -15.10 11.51
CA LYS A 8 5.81 -15.09 10.91
C LYS A 8 4.76 -14.62 11.91
N MET A 9 4.91 -14.93 13.20
CA MET A 9 3.98 -14.50 14.24
C MET A 9 4.03 -12.98 14.51
N LYS A 10 5.22 -12.35 14.50
CA LYS A 10 5.36 -10.92 14.81
C LYS A 10 4.56 -9.99 13.88
N ARG A 11 4.30 -10.40 12.63
CA ARG A 11 3.48 -9.65 11.64
C ARG A 11 1.97 -9.70 11.92
N PHE A 12 1.48 -10.68 12.67
CA PHE A 12 0.07 -10.71 13.12
C PHE A 12 -0.15 -9.89 14.39
N PHE A 13 0.92 -9.50 15.08
CA PHE A 13 0.89 -8.69 16.30
C PHE A 13 1.35 -7.24 16.09
N SER A 14 1.33 -6.75 14.85
CA SER A 14 1.56 -5.34 14.56
C SER A 14 0.25 -4.68 14.12
N ASN A 15 0.14 -3.37 14.35
CA ASN A 15 -0.88 -2.52 13.77
C ASN A 15 -0.41 -1.84 12.47
N HIS A 16 0.74 -2.27 11.96
CA HIS A 16 1.44 -1.68 10.83
C HIS A 16 1.84 -2.74 9.81
N ALA A 17 1.74 -2.37 8.53
CA ALA A 17 2.28 -3.13 7.43
C ALA A 17 2.87 -2.19 6.38
N GLU A 18 3.94 -2.63 5.75
CA GLU A 18 4.58 -1.93 4.65
C GLU A 18 4.94 -2.90 3.52
N THR A 19 5.17 -2.35 2.33
CA THR A 19 5.67 -3.11 1.18
C THR A 19 7.17 -2.88 1.01
N SER A 20 7.85 -3.84 0.38
CA SER A 20 9.26 -3.70 -0.02
C SER A 20 9.63 -4.72 -1.10
N ASP A 21 10.64 -4.42 -1.92
CA ASP A 21 11.10 -5.30 -3.00
C ASP A 21 11.44 -6.72 -2.52
N HIS A 22 12.03 -6.81 -1.33
CA HIS A 22 12.50 -8.05 -0.73
C HIS A 22 11.55 -8.56 0.36
N HIS A 23 10.27 -8.16 0.34
CA HIS A 23 9.32 -8.63 1.33
C HIS A 23 9.17 -10.15 1.26
N ILE A 24 9.28 -10.83 2.42
CA ILE A 24 9.10 -12.29 2.54
C ILE A 24 7.72 -12.80 2.10
N ASP A 25 6.73 -11.92 2.03
CA ASP A 25 5.38 -12.24 1.64
C ASP A 25 5.16 -11.57 0.30
N ALA A 26 5.05 -12.39 -0.74
CA ALA A 26 4.90 -11.92 -2.11
C ALA A 26 3.72 -10.96 -2.27
N SER A 27 2.67 -11.09 -1.44
CA SER A 27 1.52 -10.18 -1.51
C SER A 27 1.79 -8.77 -0.97
N LEU A 28 2.92 -8.56 -0.29
CA LEU A 28 3.40 -7.27 0.20
C LEU A 28 4.74 -6.87 -0.45
N LYS A 29 5.08 -7.45 -1.60
CA LYS A 29 6.18 -6.92 -2.39
C LYS A 29 5.74 -5.63 -3.10
N THR A 30 6.70 -4.73 -3.26
CA THR A 30 6.59 -3.56 -4.13
C THR A 30 6.10 -4.01 -5.50
N ARG A 31 5.15 -3.28 -6.08
CA ARG A 31 4.64 -3.57 -7.42
C ARG A 31 5.15 -2.58 -8.43
N TYR A 32 5.51 -3.11 -9.59
CA TYR A 32 6.00 -2.31 -10.70
C TYR A 32 4.98 -2.31 -11.83
N TYR A 33 4.55 -1.12 -12.26
CA TYR A 33 3.57 -0.97 -13.32
C TYR A 33 4.18 -0.37 -14.57
N LYS A 34 3.67 -0.81 -15.73
CA LYS A 34 3.99 -0.23 -17.02
C LYS A 34 3.20 1.06 -17.26
N ALA A 35 3.51 2.07 -16.46
CA ALA A 35 2.80 3.34 -16.42
C ALA A 35 3.74 4.48 -16.02
N SER A 36 3.36 5.72 -16.33
CA SER A 36 4.06 6.89 -15.83
C SER A 36 3.75 7.12 -14.35
N LYS A 37 4.60 7.88 -13.64
CA LYS A 37 4.33 8.33 -12.26
C LYS A 37 2.94 8.95 -12.13
N ASN A 38 2.62 9.88 -13.02
CA ASN A 38 1.36 10.63 -13.00
C ASN A 38 0.15 9.72 -13.21
N THR A 39 0.27 8.72 -14.09
CA THR A 39 -0.80 7.74 -14.32
C THR A 39 -1.09 6.91 -13.06
N VAL A 40 -0.05 6.46 -12.34
CA VAL A 40 -0.24 5.71 -11.07
C VAL A 40 -0.84 6.60 -9.98
N ILE A 41 -0.39 7.86 -9.87
CA ILE A 41 -0.95 8.85 -8.94
C ILE A 41 -2.44 9.09 -9.22
N GLN A 42 -2.81 9.33 -10.48
CA GLN A 42 -4.20 9.55 -10.90
C GLN A 42 -5.09 8.34 -10.59
N GLU A 43 -4.57 7.14 -10.75
CA GLU A 43 -5.31 5.92 -10.39
C GLU A 43 -5.56 5.82 -8.88
N LEU A 44 -4.55 6.13 -8.06
CA LEU A 44 -4.71 6.19 -6.60
C LEU A 44 -5.71 7.28 -6.18
N GLU A 45 -5.66 8.46 -6.82
CA GLU A 45 -6.63 9.53 -6.57
C GLU A 45 -8.05 9.08 -6.91
N THR A 46 -8.22 8.38 -8.04
CA THR A 46 -9.51 7.82 -8.46
C THR A 46 -10.02 6.81 -7.43
N TYR A 47 -9.16 5.89 -6.98
CA TYR A 47 -9.48 4.93 -5.92
C TYR A 47 -9.93 5.61 -4.62
N PHE A 48 -9.16 6.57 -4.10
CA PHE A 48 -9.46 7.21 -2.83
C PHE A 48 -10.68 8.14 -2.91
N ASN A 49 -10.86 8.86 -4.01
CA ASN A 49 -12.02 9.73 -4.21
C ASN A 49 -13.33 8.93 -4.38
N GLY A 50 -13.27 7.77 -5.05
CA GLY A 50 -14.40 6.85 -5.19
C GLY A 50 -14.66 5.99 -3.94
N SER A 51 -13.75 5.95 -2.97
CA SER A 51 -13.86 5.10 -1.79
C SER A 51 -14.85 5.63 -0.77
N SER A 52 -15.76 4.77 -0.30
CA SER A 52 -16.60 5.04 0.89
C SER A 52 -15.84 4.90 2.20
N ASP A 53 -14.64 4.30 2.17
CA ASP A 53 -13.91 3.90 3.37
C ASP A 53 -12.73 4.84 3.68
N PHE A 54 -12.19 5.52 2.66
CA PHE A 54 -11.01 6.37 2.76
C PHE A 54 -11.21 7.74 2.12
N SER A 55 -10.50 8.75 2.59
CA SER A 55 -10.34 10.08 1.98
C SER A 55 -8.87 10.44 1.89
N ILE A 56 -8.48 11.14 0.82
CA ILE A 56 -7.15 11.73 0.70
C ILE A 56 -6.94 12.74 1.84
N HIS A 57 -5.83 12.63 2.55
CA HIS A 57 -5.41 13.57 3.58
C HIS A 57 -4.49 14.65 3.01
N ALA A 58 -3.51 14.25 2.20
CA ALA A 58 -2.60 15.14 1.49
C ALA A 58 -1.99 14.42 0.28
N SER A 59 -1.63 15.16 -0.76
CA SER A 59 -0.88 14.66 -1.92
C SER A 59 0.30 15.57 -2.24
N SER A 60 1.41 14.95 -2.65
CA SER A 60 2.59 15.61 -3.17
C SER A 60 2.99 14.95 -4.48
N GLU A 61 2.50 15.49 -5.59
CA GLU A 61 2.84 14.99 -6.92
C GLU A 61 4.36 15.09 -7.18
N GLN A 62 4.99 16.16 -6.69
CA GLN A 62 6.44 16.37 -6.78
C GLN A 62 7.21 15.21 -6.12
N HIS A 63 6.87 14.85 -4.89
CA HIS A 63 7.54 13.76 -4.17
C HIS A 63 6.98 12.37 -4.50
N GLY A 64 5.84 12.31 -5.20
CA GLY A 64 5.21 11.05 -5.58
C GLY A 64 4.48 10.39 -4.43
N GLU A 65 3.92 11.17 -3.51
CA GLU A 65 3.28 10.64 -2.31
C GLU A 65 1.81 11.03 -2.26
N ILE A 66 0.96 10.07 -1.92
CA ILE A 66 -0.44 10.32 -1.54
C ILE A 66 -0.66 9.72 -0.16
N SER A 67 -1.22 10.50 0.75
CA SER A 67 -1.67 10.01 2.05
C SER A 67 -3.18 9.99 2.12
N ALA A 68 -3.74 8.96 2.77
CA ALA A 68 -5.17 8.81 2.95
C ALA A 68 -5.50 8.35 4.38
N VAL A 69 -6.67 8.74 4.85
CA VAL A 69 -7.21 8.38 6.17
C VAL A 69 -8.55 7.68 6.02
N SER A 70 -8.93 6.86 7.01
CA SER A 70 -10.26 6.29 7.02
C SER A 70 -11.34 7.34 7.30
N LYS A 71 -12.45 7.26 6.56
CA LYS A 71 -13.66 8.08 6.76
C LYS A 71 -14.52 7.57 7.92
N ARG A 72 -14.46 6.27 8.17
CA ARG A 72 -15.32 5.55 9.13
C ARG A 72 -14.64 4.29 9.66
N GLY A 73 -15.16 3.76 10.76
CA GLY A 73 -14.68 2.52 11.36
C GLY A 73 -13.32 2.68 12.04
N LYS A 74 -12.44 1.69 11.89
CA LYS A 74 -11.08 1.74 12.45
C LYS A 74 -10.31 2.90 11.85
N LYS A 75 -9.57 3.66 12.66
CA LYS A 75 -8.66 4.68 12.17
C LYS A 75 -7.48 4.04 11.43
N VAL A 76 -7.28 4.47 10.19
CA VAL A 76 -6.21 4.01 9.31
C VAL A 76 -5.50 5.23 8.77
N PHE A 77 -4.17 5.18 8.74
CA PHE A 77 -3.34 6.10 8.00
C PHE A 77 -2.58 5.32 6.92
N ILE A 78 -2.71 5.77 5.68
CA ILE A 78 -2.13 5.15 4.49
C ILE A 78 -1.18 6.16 3.88
N ILE A 79 0.02 5.71 3.52
CA ILE A 79 0.95 6.42 2.64
C ILE A 79 1.16 5.53 1.41
N ALA A 80 0.98 6.10 0.23
CA ALA A 80 1.30 5.49 -1.05
C ALA A 80 2.46 6.27 -1.68
N THR A 81 3.56 5.60 -2.00
CA THR A 81 4.76 6.20 -2.60
C THR A 81 4.93 5.66 -4.03
N VAL A 82 5.05 6.59 -4.98
CA VAL A 82 5.07 6.34 -6.42
C VAL A 82 6.38 6.85 -7.01
N ILE A 83 7.25 5.93 -7.42
CA ILE A 83 8.59 6.26 -7.92
C ILE A 83 8.76 5.67 -9.32
N MET A 84 8.92 6.54 -10.33
CA MET A 84 9.26 6.10 -11.68
C MET A 84 10.77 5.92 -11.78
N VAL A 85 11.24 4.66 -11.70
CA VAL A 85 12.68 4.34 -11.74
C VAL A 85 13.27 4.44 -13.14
N ARG A 86 12.45 4.26 -14.18
CA ARG A 86 12.77 4.53 -15.60
C ARG A 86 11.47 4.73 -16.39
N PRO A 87 11.50 5.26 -17.62
CA PRO A 87 10.28 5.55 -18.39
C PRO A 87 9.33 4.35 -18.46
N TYR A 88 8.08 4.56 -18.06
CA TYR A 88 7.02 3.53 -18.01
C TYR A 88 7.35 2.32 -17.13
N TYR A 89 8.16 2.49 -16.09
CA TYR A 89 8.43 1.47 -15.09
C TYR A 89 8.39 2.15 -13.73
N THR A 90 7.23 2.04 -13.08
CA THR A 90 6.92 2.81 -11.87
C THR A 90 6.62 1.88 -10.71
N ALA A 91 7.41 2.03 -9.64
CA ALA A 91 7.21 1.37 -8.36
C ALA A 91 6.05 2.03 -7.61
N LEU A 92 5.22 1.20 -6.99
CA LEU A 92 4.18 1.60 -6.06
C LEU A 92 4.37 0.85 -4.75
N ASP A 93 4.64 1.61 -3.70
CA ASP A 93 4.78 1.13 -2.33
C ASP A 93 3.70 1.69 -1.42
N PHE A 94 3.40 0.93 -0.37
CA PHE A 94 2.44 1.31 0.64
C PHE A 94 3.02 1.17 2.05
N SER A 95 2.64 2.09 2.90
CA SER A 95 2.79 2.01 4.35
C SER A 95 1.42 2.24 4.98
N VAL A 96 0.93 1.29 5.78
CA VAL A 96 -0.40 1.31 6.36
C VAL A 96 -0.31 1.11 7.87
N THR A 97 -0.74 2.11 8.61
CA THR A 97 -0.84 2.07 10.08
C THR A 97 -2.30 2.12 10.48
N THR A 98 -2.66 1.36 11.52
CA THR A 98 -4.00 1.34 12.08
C THR A 98 -3.93 1.70 13.57
N GLU A 99 -4.87 2.50 14.07
CA GLU A 99 -4.96 2.71 15.52
C GLU A 99 -5.83 1.61 16.13
N THR A 100 -5.24 0.84 17.05
CA THR A 100 -5.95 -0.19 17.80
C THR A 100 -5.55 -0.08 19.28
N PRO A 101 -6.47 -0.38 20.23
CA PRO A 101 -6.15 -0.31 21.66
C PRO A 101 -4.96 -1.18 22.10
N LEU A 102 -4.74 -2.30 21.40
CA LEU A 102 -3.68 -3.27 21.73
C LEU A 102 -2.47 -3.18 20.78
N GLN A 103 -2.37 -2.15 19.94
CA GLN A 103 -1.31 -2.01 18.92
C GLN A 103 -1.18 -3.25 18.00
N ILE A 104 -2.26 -4.03 17.85
CA ILE A 104 -2.36 -5.26 17.08
C ILE A 104 -3.62 -5.17 16.21
N ASP A 105 -3.47 -5.33 14.90
CA ASP A 105 -4.59 -5.21 13.97
C ASP A 105 -5.06 -6.53 13.35
N PHE A 106 -4.40 -7.64 13.69
CA PHE A 106 -4.66 -8.98 13.16
C PHE A 106 -4.57 -9.05 11.62
N GLY A 107 -3.61 -8.34 11.04
CA GLY A 107 -3.35 -8.28 9.60
C GLY A 107 -4.33 -7.42 8.83
N TYR A 108 -5.04 -6.49 9.50
CA TYR A 108 -5.97 -5.58 8.84
C TYR A 108 -5.25 -4.63 7.87
N SER A 109 -4.11 -4.06 8.28
CA SER A 109 -3.21 -3.29 7.41
C SER A 109 -2.79 -4.06 6.16
N ASN A 110 -2.39 -5.33 6.31
CA ASN A 110 -2.05 -6.22 5.17
C ASN A 110 -3.22 -6.37 4.18
N LYS A 111 -4.46 -6.50 4.69
CA LYS A 111 -5.67 -6.61 3.84
C LYS A 111 -5.93 -5.33 3.07
N ILE A 112 -5.69 -4.17 3.68
CA ILE A 112 -5.84 -2.87 3.01
C ILE A 112 -4.83 -2.74 1.87
N ILE A 113 -3.55 -3.06 2.10
CA ILE A 113 -2.52 -3.06 1.05
C ILE A 113 -2.96 -3.94 -0.11
N LYS A 114 -3.36 -5.19 0.14
CA LYS A 114 -3.81 -6.12 -0.90
C LYS A 114 -5.00 -5.59 -1.71
N ARG A 115 -5.97 -4.94 -1.07
CA ARG A 115 -7.13 -4.34 -1.75
C ARG A 115 -6.72 -3.20 -2.68
N MET A 116 -5.84 -2.30 -2.23
CA MET A 116 -5.34 -1.19 -3.06
C MET A 116 -4.57 -1.73 -4.25
N TYR A 117 -3.69 -2.69 -4.01
CA TYR A 117 -2.94 -3.36 -5.03
C TYR A 117 -3.79 -4.14 -6.03
N GLN A 118 -4.84 -4.82 -5.58
CA GLN A 118 -5.79 -5.46 -6.47
C GLN A 118 -6.44 -4.45 -7.41
N HIS A 119 -6.91 -3.32 -6.88
CA HIS A 119 -7.54 -2.28 -7.68
C HIS A 119 -6.59 -1.72 -8.74
N VAL A 120 -5.36 -1.34 -8.36
CA VAL A 120 -4.39 -0.78 -9.32
C VAL A 120 -4.00 -1.82 -10.38
N ASN A 121 -3.87 -3.10 -10.02
CA ASN A 121 -3.63 -4.18 -10.99
C ASN A 121 -4.74 -4.37 -12.02
N GLU A 122 -5.99 -4.05 -11.67
CA GLU A 122 -7.12 -4.15 -12.59
C GLU A 122 -7.09 -3.02 -13.64
N GLN A 123 -6.43 -1.89 -13.33
CA GLN A 123 -6.37 -0.72 -14.20
C GLN A 123 -5.05 -0.59 -14.96
N LEU A 124 -3.94 -1.03 -14.37
CA LEU A 124 -2.59 -0.82 -14.91
C LEU A 124 -1.85 -2.14 -15.17
N PRO A 125 -1.07 -2.25 -16.26
CA PRO A 125 -0.31 -3.47 -16.54
C PRO A 125 0.80 -3.68 -15.51
N LEU A 126 0.71 -4.78 -14.74
CA LEU A 126 1.74 -5.20 -13.81
C LEU A 126 2.95 -5.77 -14.57
N ILE A 127 4.15 -5.37 -14.17
CA ILE A 127 5.42 -5.89 -14.68
C ILE A 127 5.98 -6.94 -13.69
N GLU A 128 6.07 -6.59 -12.41
CA GLU A 128 6.64 -7.44 -11.36
C GLU A 128 5.85 -7.29 -10.03
N GLY A 129 5.78 -8.40 -9.28
CA GLY A 129 5.16 -8.52 -7.96
C GLY A 129 5.59 -9.77 -7.20
#